data_AF-A0AA96D9B2-F1
#
_entry.id   AF-A0AA96D9B2-F1
#
_cell.length_a   1.000
_cell.length_b   1.000
_cell.length_c   1.000
_cell.angle_alpha   90.00
_cell.angle_beta   90.00
_cell.angle_gamma   90.00
#
_symmetry.space_group_name_H-M   'P 1'
#
loop_
_entity.id
_entity.type
_entity.pdbx_description
1 polymer ?
#
loop_
_entity_poly.entity_id
_entity_poly.type
_entity_poly.pdbx_seq_one_letter_code
_entity_poly.pdbx_strand_id
1 'polypeptide(L)'
;MFLNGDDDYKKYKHSYKNLDYLNLDEKQIKAIKNILLELKDEYKEFYEFKDDIEDDIEDLIEESNFDENLYIQKSMEIKKRLQF
;
A
#
# COMPACT_ATOMS: atom_id res chain seq x y z
N MET A 1 17.72 -22.99 2.59
CA MET A 1 17.64 -22.52 4.00
C MET A 1 18.77 -21.53 4.21
N PHE A 2 18.52 -20.50 5.02
CA PHE A 2 19.25 -19.24 5.26
C PHE A 2 18.64 -18.01 4.58
N LEU A 3 17.73 -17.44 5.37
CA LEU A 3 17.23 -16.07 5.40
C LEU A 3 18.39 -15.08 5.46
N ASN A 4 18.41 -14.11 4.57
CA ASN A 4 19.00 -12.81 4.86
C ASN A 4 17.85 -11.81 4.79
N GLY A 5 17.26 -11.56 5.96
CA GLY A 5 16.53 -10.34 6.22
C GLY A 5 17.53 -9.19 6.14
N ASP A 6 17.79 -8.72 4.93
CA ASP A 6 18.41 -7.43 4.74
C ASP A 6 17.31 -6.42 5.00
N ASP A 7 17.32 -6.00 6.26
CA ASP A 7 16.56 -4.97 6.95
C ASP A 7 16.85 -3.60 6.31
N ASP A 8 16.69 -3.54 5.00
CA ASP A 8 16.84 -2.35 4.19
C ASP A 8 15.43 -1.78 3.98
N TYR A 9 14.80 -1.46 5.11
CA TYR A 9 13.74 -0.45 5.20
C TYR A 9 14.35 0.87 4.73
N LYS A 10 14.65 0.97 3.43
CA LYS A 10 14.92 2.21 2.74
C LYS A 10 13.72 3.08 3.07
N LYS A 11 13.93 3.99 4.04
CA LYS A 11 13.06 5.11 4.35
C LYS A 11 12.62 5.65 3.01
N TYR A 12 11.41 5.29 2.59
CA TYR A 12 10.74 5.87 1.44
C TYR A 12 10.37 7.30 1.85
N LYS A 13 11.41 8.12 1.98
CA LYS A 13 11.30 9.56 1.91
C LYS A 13 11.06 9.82 0.44
N HIS A 14 9.82 9.56 0.00
CA HIS A 14 9.25 10.11 -1.22
C HIS A 14 9.35 11.61 -1.05
N SER A 15 10.53 12.08 -1.41
CA SER A 15 10.85 13.46 -1.44
C SER A 15 9.98 13.92 -2.59
N TYR A 16 8.90 14.65 -2.31
CA TYR A 16 8.14 15.41 -3.29
C TYR A 16 9.02 16.53 -3.91
N LYS A 17 10.30 16.20 -4.19
CA LYS A 17 11.32 16.99 -4.84
C LYS A 17 10.87 17.14 -6.30
N ASN A 18 10.52 18.29 -6.81
CA ASN A 18 10.30 19.61 -6.23
C ASN A 18 9.35 20.20 -7.27
N LEU A 19 8.10 20.51 -6.92
CA LEU A 19 7.18 21.19 -7.85
C LEU A 19 7.61 22.64 -8.14
N ASP A 20 8.75 23.07 -7.60
CA ASP A 20 9.34 24.40 -7.77
C ASP A 20 9.51 24.80 -9.25
N TYR A 21 9.71 23.84 -10.16
CA TYR A 21 9.79 24.11 -11.61
C TYR A 21 8.45 24.50 -12.24
N LEU A 22 7.33 24.22 -11.56
CA LEU A 22 5.98 24.55 -12.04
C LEU A 22 5.61 26.03 -11.80
N ASN A 23 6.47 26.81 -11.12
CA ASN A 23 6.27 28.23 -10.82
C ASN A 23 4.83 28.55 -10.36
N LEU A 24 4.34 27.74 -9.41
CA LEU A 24 2.96 27.73 -8.99
C LEU A 24 2.63 28.93 -8.09
N ASP A 25 1.43 29.46 -8.24
CA ASP A 25 0.92 30.45 -7.30
C ASP A 25 0.50 29.83 -5.96
N GLU A 26 0.30 30.66 -4.95
CA GLU A 26 -0.01 30.21 -3.58
C GLU A 26 -1.29 29.35 -3.50
N LYS A 27 -2.31 29.64 -4.32
CA LYS A 27 -3.55 28.85 -4.35
C LYS A 27 -3.29 27.48 -4.95
N GLN A 28 -2.51 27.41 -6.03
CA GLN A 28 -2.12 26.16 -6.67
C GLN A 28 -1.27 25.28 -5.74
N ILE A 29 -0.29 25.87 -5.03
CA ILE A 29 0.52 25.16 -4.04
C ILE A 29 -0.37 24.54 -2.95
N LYS A 30 -1.34 25.31 -2.45
CA LYS A 30 -2.27 24.83 -1.42
C LYS A 30 -3.16 23.70 -1.93
N ALA A 31 -3.69 23.81 -3.15
CA ALA A 31 -4.50 22.77 -3.76
C ALA A 31 -3.71 21.46 -3.94
N ILE A 32 -2.49 21.54 -4.48
CA ILE A 32 -1.66 20.35 -4.67
C ILE A 32 -1.28 19.73 -3.33
N LYS A 33 -0.94 20.53 -2.31
CA LYS A 33 -0.66 19.99 -0.97
C LYS A 33 -1.83 19.17 -0.43
N ASN A 34 -3.06 19.62 -0.60
CA ASN A 34 -4.23 18.87 -0.15
C ASN A 34 -4.38 17.56 -0.92
N ILE A 35 -4.26 17.60 -2.26
CA ILE A 35 -4.30 16.38 -3.10
C ILE A 35 -3.21 15.38 -2.68
N LEU A 36 -1.99 15.86 -2.41
CA LEU A 36 -0.88 15.00 -1.98
C LEU A 36 -1.12 14.39 -0.59
N LEU A 37 -1.81 15.10 0.31
CA LEU A 37 -2.19 14.58 1.62
C LEU A 37 -3.28 13.51 1.48
N GLU A 38 -4.32 13.78 0.70
CA GLU A 38 -5.39 12.81 0.41
C GLU A 38 -4.82 11.54 -0.21
N LEU A 39 -3.99 11.66 -1.25
CA LEU A 39 -3.31 10.52 -1.87
C LEU A 39 -2.48 9.74 -0.85
N LYS A 40 -1.73 10.43 0.02
CA LYS A 40 -0.91 9.78 1.04
C LYS A 40 -1.77 8.93 1.98
N ASP A 41 -2.92 9.45 2.40
CA ASP A 41 -3.83 8.74 3.29
C ASP A 41 -4.49 7.55 2.57
N GLU A 42 -4.92 7.71 1.31
CA GLU A 42 -5.43 6.61 0.47
C GLU A 42 -4.39 5.49 0.29
N TYR A 43 -3.13 5.85 0.02
CA TYR A 43 -2.04 4.87 -0.06
C TYR A 43 -1.84 4.13 1.26
N LYS A 44 -1.93 4.83 2.39
CA LYS A 44 -1.78 4.22 3.71
C LYS A 44 -2.89 3.20 3.96
N GLU A 45 -4.14 3.57 3.72
CA GLU A 45 -5.30 2.68 3.87
C GLU A 45 -5.21 1.45 2.96
N PHE A 46 -4.69 1.63 1.74
CA PHE A 46 -4.48 0.51 0.81
C PHE A 46 -3.48 -0.51 1.35
N TYR A 47 -2.33 -0.05 1.88
CA TYR A 47 -1.31 -0.95 2.42
C TYR A 47 -1.79 -1.63 3.70
N GLU A 48 -2.48 -0.93 4.60
CA GLU A 48 -3.05 -1.53 5.81
C GLU A 48 -4.05 -2.66 5.44
N PHE A 49 -4.94 -2.42 4.48
CA PHE A 49 -5.84 -3.47 3.99
C PHE A 49 -5.11 -4.66 3.35
N LYS A 50 -4.04 -4.39 2.60
CA LYS A 50 -3.27 -5.45 1.95
C LYS A 50 -2.61 -6.34 3.00
N ASP A 51 -2.02 -5.72 4.03
CA ASP A 51 -1.37 -6.44 5.12
C ASP A 51 -2.40 -7.31 5.87
N ASP A 52 -3.59 -6.78 6.19
CA ASP A 52 -4.67 -7.55 6.84
C ASP A 52 -5.08 -8.80 6.03
N ILE A 53 -5.18 -8.70 4.70
CA ILE A 53 -5.52 -9.87 3.86
C ILE A 53 -4.34 -10.84 3.76
N GLU A 54 -3.10 -10.35 3.72
CA GLU A 54 -1.92 -11.22 3.70
C GLU A 54 -1.84 -12.05 4.98
N ASP A 55 -2.09 -11.46 6.14
CA ASP A 55 -2.21 -12.17 7.43
C ASP A 55 -3.33 -13.23 7.39
N ASP A 56 -4.52 -12.86 6.91
CA ASP A 56 -5.63 -13.81 6.77
C ASP A 56 -5.31 -14.99 5.82
N ILE A 57 -4.53 -14.75 4.77
CA ILE A 57 -4.09 -15.78 3.83
C ILE A 57 -3.04 -16.69 4.48
N GLU A 58 -2.11 -16.13 5.25
CA GLU A 58 -1.12 -16.89 6.00
C GLU A 58 -1.80 -17.84 6.98
N ASP A 59 -2.75 -17.34 7.77
CA ASP A 59 -3.57 -18.14 8.68
C ASP A 59 -4.27 -19.31 7.95
N LEU A 60 -4.88 -19.05 6.79
CA LEU A 60 -5.56 -20.09 6.00
C LEU A 60 -4.62 -21.17 5.48
N ILE A 61 -3.39 -20.82 5.13
CA ILE A 61 -2.38 -21.76 4.65
C ILE A 61 -1.84 -22.61 5.80
N GLU A 62 -1.73 -22.03 7.00
CA GLU A 62 -1.29 -22.74 8.21
C GLU A 62 -2.36 -23.66 8.81
N GLU A 63 -3.65 -23.40 8.52
CA GLU A 63 -4.74 -24.26 8.98
C GLU A 63 -4.65 -25.69 8.43
N SER A 64 -4.88 -26.67 9.31
CA SER A 64 -4.84 -28.10 8.96
C SER A 64 -5.87 -28.53 7.90
N ASN A 65 -6.94 -27.77 7.72
CA ASN A 65 -7.97 -27.98 6.70
C ASN A 65 -8.05 -26.75 5.80
N PHE A 66 -7.17 -26.69 4.81
CA PHE A 66 -7.12 -25.58 3.85
C PHE A 66 -8.45 -25.38 3.12
N ASP A 67 -9.03 -24.18 3.22
CA ASP A 67 -10.20 -23.75 2.44
C ASP A 67 -9.76 -22.99 1.17
N GLU A 68 -9.68 -23.75 0.07
CA GLU A 68 -9.28 -23.23 -1.25
C GLU A 68 -10.21 -22.12 -1.76
N ASN A 69 -11.51 -22.19 -1.47
CA ASN A 69 -12.46 -21.19 -1.96
C ASN A 69 -12.25 -19.86 -1.25
N LEU A 70 -12.03 -19.90 0.07
CA LEU A 70 -11.76 -18.71 0.86
C LEU A 70 -10.42 -18.06 0.48
N TYR A 71 -9.39 -18.86 0.23
CA TYR A 71 -8.11 -18.38 -0.30
C TYR A 71 -8.26 -17.65 -1.65
N ILE A 72 -9.01 -18.24 -2.59
CA ILE A 72 -9.27 -17.61 -3.90
C ILE A 72 -10.04 -16.30 -3.74
N GLN A 73 -11.05 -16.26 -2.86
CA GLN A 73 -11.83 -15.06 -2.58
C GLN A 73 -10.95 -13.92 -2.04
N LYS A 74 -10.18 -14.17 -0.99
CA LYS A 74 -9.25 -13.19 -0.39
C LYS A 74 -8.20 -12.70 -1.39
N SER A 75 -7.64 -13.62 -2.18
CA SER A 75 -6.69 -13.28 -3.26
C SER A 75 -7.32 -12.38 -4.34
N MET A 76 -8.62 -12.54 -4.63
CA MET A 76 -9.35 -11.67 -5.55
C MET A 76 -9.66 -10.30 -4.96
N GLU A 77 -9.84 -10.18 -3.63
CA GLU A 77 -10.09 -8.91 -2.96
C GLU A 77 -8.90 -7.96 -3.08
N ILE A 78 -7.67 -8.46 -2.87
CA ILE A 78 -6.45 -7.69 -3.11
C ILE A 78 -6.39 -7.21 -4.57
N LYS A 79 -6.65 -8.11 -5.53
CA LYS A 79 -6.61 -7.77 -6.96
C LYS A 79 -7.67 -6.74 -7.37
N LYS A 80 -8.87 -6.80 -6.79
CA LYS A 80 -9.92 -5.82 -7.07
C LYS A 80 -9.54 -4.44 -6.54
N ARG A 81 -8.93 -4.36 -5.35
CA ARG A 81 -8.55 -3.08 -4.75
C ARG A 81 -7.31 -2.46 -5.41
N LEU A 82 -6.46 -3.26 -6.07
CA LEU A 82 -5.35 -2.80 -6.92
C LEU A 82 -5.79 -2.21 -8.27
N GLN A 83 -7.01 -2.48 -8.73
CA GLN A 83 -7.52 -2.01 -10.03
C GLN A 83 -8.27 -0.68 -9.96
N PHE A 84 -8.48 -0.15 -8.75
CA PHE A 84 -8.99 1.20 -8.50
C PHE A 84 -7.83 2.13 -8.12
#